data_AF-A0A1B1CHZ4-F1
#
_entry.id   AF-A0A1B1CHZ4-F1
#
_cell.length_a   1.000
_cell.length_b   1.000
_cell.length_c   1.000
_cell.angle_alpha   90.00
_cell.angle_beta   90.00
_cell.angle_gamma   90.00
#
_symmetry.space_group_name_H-M   'P 1'
#
loop_
_entity.id
_entity.type
_entity.pdbx_description
1 polymer ?
#
loop_
_entity_poly.entity_id
_entity_poly.type
_entity_poly.pdbx_seq_one_letter_code
_entity_poly.pdbx_strand_id
1 'polypeptide(L)'
;MPPDEPPVELDDENEQFEKIKEKTSEAARRLADRRKDVQSASRTTLTWLKTNKEFYQADGSLSTEPWWEKVSDTEDPILTDLRDFFFRCHLFDNGIRHMVNLLKSKDVLRVDGGIKREIKFAVDYRTMGLHHELMGYVASNKGTSIKLTDLVKRYDVSNKAYLRDRRVIPMSQLGMWKCRATEAGYQISIGILAEEFHRNAFHPIKAAFDPSSGTFDPDSVVSPK
;
A
#
# COMPACT_ATOMS: atom_id res chain seq x y z
N MET A 1 -35.87 -41.30 -12.28
CA MET A 1 -34.58 -40.68 -12.64
C MET A 1 -34.44 -39.43 -11.79
N PRO A 2 -33.35 -39.24 -11.05
CA PRO A 2 -33.07 -37.92 -10.48
C PRO A 2 -32.87 -36.93 -11.64
N PRO A 3 -33.31 -35.66 -11.52
CA PRO A 3 -33.09 -34.68 -12.56
C PRO A 3 -31.59 -34.39 -12.69
N ASP A 4 -31.10 -34.37 -13.92
CA ASP A 4 -29.74 -33.95 -14.26
C ASP A 4 -29.50 -32.53 -13.72
N GLU A 5 -28.53 -32.38 -12.82
CA GLU A 5 -28.02 -31.08 -12.44
C GLU A 5 -27.41 -30.41 -13.69
N PRO A 6 -27.75 -29.14 -13.99
CA PRO A 6 -27.17 -28.45 -15.13
C PRO A 6 -25.65 -28.30 -14.95
N PRO A 7 -24.85 -28.42 -16.03
CA PRO A 7 -23.42 -28.26 -15.95
C PRO A 7 -23.09 -26.83 -15.50
N VAL A 8 -22.31 -26.71 -14.43
CA VAL A 8 -21.74 -25.44 -13.99
C VAL A 8 -20.82 -24.93 -15.10
N GLU A 9 -21.06 -23.72 -15.61
CA GLU A 9 -20.31 -23.07 -16.70
C GLU A 9 -18.84 -22.81 -16.31
N LEU A 10 -17.97 -23.81 -16.47
CA LEU A 10 -16.54 -23.74 -16.17
C LEU A 10 -15.75 -22.84 -17.14
N ASP A 11 -16.30 -22.57 -18.34
CA ASP A 11 -15.61 -21.80 -19.38
C ASP A 11 -15.53 -20.29 -19.05
N ASP A 12 -16.54 -19.72 -18.39
CA ASP A 12 -16.59 -18.29 -18.07
C ASP A 12 -15.62 -17.92 -16.91
N GLU A 13 -15.48 -18.80 -15.92
CA GLU A 13 -14.53 -18.58 -14.81
C GLU A 13 -13.07 -18.63 -15.26
N ASN A 14 -12.73 -19.52 -16.21
CA ASN A 14 -11.37 -19.66 -16.72
C ASN A 14 -10.98 -18.49 -17.64
N GLU A 15 -11.91 -18.03 -18.49
CA GLU A 15 -11.70 -16.84 -19.33
C GLU A 15 -11.57 -15.57 -18.47
N GLN A 16 -12.39 -15.43 -17.42
CA GLN A 16 -12.29 -14.34 -16.46
C GLN A 16 -10.96 -14.38 -15.69
N PHE A 17 -10.48 -15.57 -15.33
CA PHE A 17 -9.19 -15.77 -14.66
C PHE A 17 -8.02 -15.30 -15.53
N GLU A 18 -7.97 -15.70 -16.80
CA GLU A 18 -6.89 -15.28 -17.71
C GLU A 18 -6.92 -13.78 -17.99
N LYS A 19 -8.10 -13.18 -18.17
CA LYS A 19 -8.25 -11.70 -18.30
C LYS A 19 -7.72 -10.96 -17.07
N ILE A 20 -8.00 -11.46 -15.86
CA ILE A 20 -7.52 -10.85 -14.61
C ILE A 20 -6.01 -10.97 -14.47
N LYS A 21 -5.47 -12.15 -14.79
CA LYS A 21 -4.03 -12.42 -14.78
C LYS A 21 -3.29 -11.52 -15.77
N GLU A 22 -3.83 -11.31 -16.96
CA GLU A 22 -3.28 -10.39 -17.94
C GLU A 22 -3.29 -8.95 -17.43
N LYS A 23 -4.43 -8.45 -16.91
CA LYS A 23 -4.54 -7.08 -16.37
C LYS A 23 -3.59 -6.81 -15.21
N THR A 24 -3.49 -7.72 -14.24
CA THR A 24 -2.60 -7.58 -13.08
C THR A 24 -1.12 -7.64 -13.48
N SER A 25 -0.79 -8.52 -14.44
CA SER A 25 0.56 -8.62 -15.01
C SER A 25 0.93 -7.37 -15.80
N GLU A 26 0.00 -6.81 -16.57
CA GLU A 26 0.22 -5.60 -17.35
C GLU A 26 0.43 -4.38 -16.44
N ALA A 27 -0.41 -4.20 -15.42
CA ALA A 27 -0.24 -3.13 -14.43
C ALA A 27 1.13 -3.22 -13.73
N ALA A 28 1.54 -4.43 -13.33
CA ALA A 28 2.84 -4.66 -12.71
C ALA A 28 4.02 -4.35 -13.66
N ARG A 29 3.92 -4.74 -14.95
CA ARG A 29 4.95 -4.44 -15.97
C ARG A 29 5.06 -2.94 -16.23
N ARG A 30 3.94 -2.24 -16.46
CA ARG A 30 3.92 -0.79 -16.70
C ARG A 30 4.64 -0.02 -15.59
N LEU A 31 4.38 -0.38 -14.32
CA LEU A 31 5.04 0.27 -13.20
C LEU A 31 6.51 -0.14 -13.04
N ALA A 32 6.88 -1.38 -13.39
CA ALA A 32 8.28 -1.80 -13.43
C ALA A 32 9.07 -1.02 -14.48
N ASP A 33 8.51 -0.82 -15.68
CA ASP A 33 9.10 -0.02 -16.76
C ASP A 33 9.23 1.45 -16.34
N ARG A 34 8.33 1.92 -15.48
CA ARG A 34 8.30 3.27 -14.91
C ARG A 34 8.91 3.36 -13.51
N ARG A 35 9.77 2.42 -13.11
CA ARG A 35 10.43 2.43 -11.78
C ARG A 35 11.11 3.76 -11.47
N LYS A 36 11.73 4.41 -12.46
CA LYS A 36 12.37 5.73 -12.29
C LYS A 36 11.36 6.81 -11.90
N ASP A 37 10.15 6.78 -12.46
CA ASP A 37 9.08 7.72 -12.11
C ASP A 37 8.57 7.47 -10.69
N VAL A 38 8.42 6.19 -10.31
CA VAL A 38 8.05 5.77 -8.95
C VAL A 38 9.11 6.22 -7.95
N GLN A 39 10.39 6.03 -8.25
CA GLN A 39 11.50 6.51 -7.42
C GLN A 39 11.49 8.04 -7.30
N SER A 40 11.32 8.76 -8.41
CA SER A 40 11.19 10.22 -8.40
C SER A 40 10.02 10.69 -7.54
N ALA A 41 8.85 10.04 -7.66
CA ALA A 41 7.68 10.34 -6.84
C ALA A 41 7.95 10.07 -5.35
N SER A 42 8.61 8.96 -5.00
CA SER A 42 8.95 8.63 -3.61
C SER A 42 9.89 9.67 -2.98
N ARG A 43 10.89 10.17 -3.73
CA ARG A 43 11.78 11.24 -3.29
C ARG A 43 11.06 12.58 -3.15
N THR A 44 10.12 12.87 -4.04
CA THR A 44 9.26 14.07 -3.93
C THR A 44 8.37 13.99 -2.70
N THR A 45 7.80 12.81 -2.42
CA THR A 45 7.03 12.53 -1.20
C THR A 45 7.88 12.67 0.06
N LEU A 46 9.13 12.22 0.05
CA LEU A 46 10.07 12.46 1.16
C LEU A 46 10.19 13.96 1.45
N THR A 47 10.48 14.77 0.44
CA THR A 47 10.61 16.24 0.59
C THR A 47 9.31 16.88 1.11
N TRP A 48 8.17 16.43 0.62
CA TRP A 48 6.87 16.90 1.08
C TRP A 48 6.62 16.55 2.56
N LEU A 49 6.87 15.30 2.95
CA LEU A 49 6.75 14.84 4.35
C LEU A 49 7.69 15.60 5.28
N LYS A 50 8.94 15.85 4.87
CA LYS A 50 9.90 16.67 5.63
C LYS A 50 9.39 18.09 5.87
N THR A 51 8.69 18.65 4.88
CA THR A 51 8.19 20.03 4.96
C THR A 51 7.07 20.15 6.00
N ASN A 52 6.21 19.12 6.12
CA ASN A 52 5.17 19.02 7.15
C ASN A 52 4.27 20.26 7.25
N LYS A 53 3.77 20.73 6.10
CA LYS A 53 2.89 21.91 6.01
C LYS A 53 1.51 21.61 5.45
N GLU A 54 1.32 20.39 4.96
CA GLU A 54 0.07 19.97 4.34
C GLU A 54 -0.26 18.56 4.82
N PHE A 55 -1.55 18.23 4.85
CA PHE A 55 -2.03 16.89 5.17
C PHE A 55 -3.26 16.53 4.33
N TYR A 56 -3.47 15.24 4.17
CA TYR A 56 -4.65 14.71 3.51
C TYR A 56 -5.74 14.38 4.51
N GLN A 57 -6.93 14.93 4.29
CA GLN A 57 -8.13 14.58 5.04
C GLN A 57 -8.64 13.19 4.67
N ALA A 58 -9.56 12.66 5.48
CA ALA A 58 -10.15 11.33 5.28
C ALA A 58 -10.83 11.17 3.91
N ASP A 59 -11.40 12.25 3.36
CA ASP A 59 -12.04 12.30 2.05
C ASP A 59 -11.05 12.42 0.87
N GLY A 60 -9.76 12.60 1.19
CA GLY A 60 -8.65 12.76 0.26
C GLY A 60 -8.42 14.17 -0.25
N SER A 61 -9.10 15.18 0.31
CA SER A 61 -8.75 16.58 0.09
C SER A 61 -7.44 16.94 0.81
N LEU A 62 -6.73 17.95 0.29
CA LEU A 62 -5.49 18.47 0.85
C LEU A 62 -5.82 19.72 1.69
N SER A 63 -5.24 19.80 2.89
CA SER A 63 -5.35 20.96 3.78
C SER A 63 -3.96 21.50 4.10
N THR A 64 -3.88 22.79 4.45
CA THR A 64 -2.64 23.53 4.72
C THR A 64 -2.29 23.53 6.21
N GLU A 65 -2.20 22.34 6.80
CA GLU A 65 -1.80 22.11 8.18
C GLU A 65 -0.77 20.97 8.21
N PRO A 66 0.11 20.90 9.23
CA PRO A 66 1.06 19.80 9.32
C PRO A 66 0.35 18.44 9.33
N TRP A 67 0.89 17.46 8.60
CA TRP A 67 0.39 16.08 8.66
C TRP A 67 0.69 15.38 9.99
N TRP A 68 1.70 15.89 10.71
CA TRP A 68 2.00 15.51 12.08
C TRP A 68 2.23 16.75 12.95
N GLU A 69 1.36 16.93 13.94
CA GLU A 69 1.52 17.96 14.95
C GLU A 69 2.47 17.48 16.05
N LYS A 70 3.39 18.36 16.46
CA LYS A 70 4.21 18.10 17.65
C LYS A 70 3.28 17.91 18.84
N VAL A 71 3.50 16.82 19.58
CA VAL A 71 2.89 16.59 20.89
C VAL A 71 3.86 16.96 22.02
N SER A 72 3.36 17.24 23.22
CA SER A 72 4.20 17.56 24.38
C SER A 72 5.12 16.41 24.76
N ASP A 73 6.29 16.67 25.32
CA ASP A 73 7.21 15.62 25.75
C ASP A 73 6.56 14.70 26.82
N THR A 74 6.95 13.42 26.85
CA THR A 74 6.46 12.46 27.85
C THR A 74 7.56 11.47 28.24
N GLU A 75 7.52 11.02 29.50
CA GLU A 75 8.31 9.89 29.98
C GLU A 75 7.45 8.62 30.15
N ASP A 76 6.12 8.72 30.03
CA ASP A 76 5.21 7.58 30.13
C ASP A 76 5.41 6.62 28.94
N PRO A 77 5.85 5.36 29.19
CA PRO A 77 6.12 4.39 28.13
C PRO A 77 4.88 4.03 27.30
N ILE A 78 3.67 4.10 27.87
CA ILE A 78 2.42 3.84 27.13
C ILE A 78 2.18 4.96 26.12
N LEU A 79 2.36 6.22 26.54
CA LEU A 79 2.21 7.35 25.64
C LEU A 79 3.27 7.36 24.54
N THR A 80 4.51 6.97 24.87
CA THR A 80 5.61 6.81 23.90
C THR A 80 5.26 5.76 22.84
N ASP A 81 4.75 4.59 23.22
CA ASP A 81 4.34 3.54 22.27
C ASP A 81 3.17 3.98 21.39
N LEU A 82 2.14 4.60 21.99
CA LEU A 82 1.00 5.13 21.25
C LEU A 82 1.41 6.21 20.23
N ARG A 83 2.35 7.09 20.59
CA ARG A 83 2.89 8.11 19.68
C ARG A 83 3.59 7.47 18.49
N ASP A 84 4.46 6.50 18.74
CA ASP A 84 5.16 5.77 17.68
C ASP A 84 4.18 5.09 16.73
N PHE A 85 3.12 4.49 17.27
CA PHE A 85 2.03 3.89 16.51
C PHE A 85 1.29 4.92 15.65
N PHE A 86 0.78 6.00 16.24
CA PHE A 86 0.02 7.00 15.49
C PHE A 86 0.87 7.70 14.45
N PHE A 87 2.12 8.05 14.78
CA PHE A 87 3.06 8.63 13.83
C PHE A 87 3.23 7.75 12.60
N ARG A 88 3.43 6.43 12.78
CA ARG A 88 3.53 5.47 11.66
C ARG A 88 2.25 5.45 10.81
N CYS A 89 1.08 5.50 11.43
CA CYS A 89 -0.20 5.53 10.72
C CYS A 89 -0.33 6.79 9.86
N HIS A 90 -0.10 7.96 10.46
CA HIS A 90 -0.19 9.26 9.77
C HIS A 90 0.84 9.38 8.64
N LEU A 91 2.08 8.94 8.89
CA LEU A 91 3.16 8.92 7.91
C LEU A 91 2.81 8.03 6.71
N PHE A 92 2.29 6.82 6.98
CA PHE A 92 1.89 5.88 5.92
C PHE A 92 0.75 6.46 5.09
N ASP A 93 -0.33 6.92 5.74
CA ASP A 93 -1.52 7.43 5.07
C ASP A 93 -1.19 8.64 4.18
N ASN A 94 -0.62 9.69 4.77
CA ASN A 94 -0.28 10.92 4.05
C ASN A 94 0.75 10.66 2.95
N GLY A 95 1.77 9.85 3.24
CA GLY A 95 2.82 9.49 2.28
C GLY A 95 2.28 8.76 1.05
N ILE A 96 1.44 7.75 1.24
CA ILE A 96 0.84 6.99 0.14
C ILE A 96 -0.13 7.87 -0.66
N ARG A 97 -0.99 8.66 0.00
CA ARG A 97 -1.90 9.59 -0.69
C ARG A 97 -1.14 10.58 -1.57
N HIS A 98 -0.11 11.21 -1.03
CA HIS A 98 0.73 12.13 -1.77
C HIS A 98 1.39 11.46 -2.98
N MET A 99 2.05 10.32 -2.75
CA MET A 99 2.79 9.61 -3.80
C MET A 99 1.86 9.13 -4.93
N VAL A 100 0.69 8.56 -4.60
CA VAL A 100 -0.28 8.11 -5.60
C VAL A 100 -0.84 9.29 -6.40
N ASN A 101 -1.14 10.42 -5.75
CA ASN A 101 -1.62 11.63 -6.44
C ASN A 101 -0.57 12.19 -7.40
N LEU A 102 0.72 12.19 -7.04
CA LEU A 102 1.81 12.57 -7.94
C LEU A 102 1.93 11.64 -9.16
N LEU A 103 1.85 10.33 -8.93
CA LEU A 103 1.94 9.36 -10.02
C LEU A 103 0.73 9.43 -10.95
N LYS A 104 -0.45 9.70 -10.39
CA LYS A 104 -1.68 9.93 -11.14
C LYS A 104 -1.57 11.20 -12.01
N SER A 105 -1.09 12.31 -11.47
CA SER A 105 -0.98 13.58 -12.22
C SER A 105 0.02 13.50 -13.38
N LYS A 106 0.99 12.57 -13.30
CA LYS A 106 1.97 12.27 -14.36
C LYS A 106 1.55 11.12 -15.30
N ASP A 107 0.30 10.65 -15.21
CA ASP A 107 -0.23 9.50 -15.96
C ASP A 107 0.65 8.23 -15.84
N VAL A 108 1.34 8.06 -14.71
CA VAL A 108 2.13 6.85 -14.36
C VAL A 108 1.23 5.73 -13.91
N LEU A 109 0.18 6.09 -13.18
CA LEU A 109 -0.72 5.16 -12.53
C LEU A 109 -2.11 5.33 -13.13
N ARG A 110 -2.60 4.26 -13.76
CA ARG A 110 -3.95 4.16 -14.31
C ARG A 110 -4.70 3.09 -13.53
N VAL A 111 -5.79 3.48 -12.87
CA VAL A 111 -6.64 2.59 -12.07
C VAL A 111 -8.00 2.53 -12.72
N ASP A 112 -8.50 1.32 -12.95
CA ASP A 112 -9.85 1.12 -13.46
C ASP A 112 -10.84 1.39 -12.31
N GLY A 113 -11.56 2.52 -12.40
CA GLY A 113 -12.59 2.91 -11.42
C GLY A 113 -12.18 4.04 -10.48
N GLY A 114 -12.79 4.05 -9.28
CA GLY A 114 -12.71 5.17 -8.34
C GLY A 114 -11.43 5.18 -7.52
N ILE A 115 -10.35 5.79 -8.04
CA ILE A 115 -9.03 5.87 -7.37
C ILE A 115 -9.09 6.33 -5.90
N LYS A 116 -10.00 7.24 -5.54
CA LYS A 116 -10.19 7.66 -4.15
C LYS A 116 -10.57 6.51 -3.22
N ARG A 117 -11.44 5.60 -3.67
CA ARG A 117 -11.86 4.41 -2.91
C ARG A 117 -10.69 3.45 -2.73
N GLU A 118 -9.89 3.26 -3.77
CA GLU A 118 -8.76 2.34 -3.73
C GLU A 118 -7.63 2.86 -2.83
N ILE A 119 -7.35 4.17 -2.88
CA ILE A 119 -6.43 4.82 -1.93
C ILE A 119 -6.94 4.67 -0.50
N LYS A 120 -8.24 4.90 -0.24
CA LYS A 120 -8.82 4.73 1.10
C LYS A 120 -8.65 3.31 1.63
N PHE A 121 -8.76 2.30 0.76
CA PHE A 121 -8.46 0.92 1.14
C PHE A 121 -6.96 0.70 1.38
N ALA A 122 -6.10 1.22 0.49
CA ALA A 122 -4.65 1.06 0.59
C ALA A 122 -4.07 1.57 1.92
N VAL A 123 -4.64 2.65 2.46
CA VAL A 123 -4.20 3.31 3.70
C VAL A 123 -5.00 2.88 4.93
N ASP A 124 -5.95 1.95 4.79
CA ASP A 124 -6.70 1.48 5.96
C ASP A 124 -5.80 0.68 6.92
N TYR A 125 -6.19 0.64 8.19
CA TYR A 125 -5.38 0.03 9.25
C TYR A 125 -5.03 -1.45 8.99
N ARG A 126 -6.00 -2.25 8.51
CA ARG A 126 -5.80 -3.69 8.26
C ARG A 126 -4.83 -3.90 7.09
N THR A 127 -4.99 -3.11 6.05
CA THR A 127 -4.17 -3.14 4.83
C THR A 127 -2.76 -2.65 5.10
N MET A 128 -2.62 -1.58 5.89
CA MET A 128 -1.33 -1.09 6.36
C MET A 128 -0.60 -2.16 7.18
N GLY A 129 -1.26 -2.82 8.13
CA GLY A 129 -0.66 -3.90 8.93
C GLY A 129 -0.15 -5.05 8.06
N LEU A 130 -0.91 -5.44 7.04
CA LEU A 130 -0.48 -6.42 6.05
C LEU A 130 0.72 -5.95 5.22
N HIS A 131 0.78 -4.68 4.83
CA HIS A 131 1.94 -4.13 4.11
C HIS A 131 3.22 -4.23 4.94
N HIS A 132 3.15 -3.86 6.22
CA HIS A 132 4.31 -3.92 7.11
C HIS A 132 4.80 -5.36 7.29
N GLU A 133 3.90 -6.33 7.37
CA GLU A 133 4.28 -7.74 7.41
C GLU A 133 4.97 -8.20 6.12
N LEU A 134 4.38 -7.89 4.96
CA LEU A 134 4.97 -8.21 3.66
C LEU A 134 6.35 -7.56 3.48
N MET A 135 6.51 -6.31 3.93
CA MET A 135 7.81 -5.64 3.98
C MET A 135 8.80 -6.35 4.92
N GLY A 136 8.34 -6.89 6.04
CA GLY A 136 9.16 -7.73 6.93
C GLY A 136 9.65 -9.02 6.25
N TYR A 137 8.82 -9.65 5.41
CA TYR A 137 9.25 -10.81 4.61
C TYR A 137 10.30 -10.42 3.57
N VAL A 138 10.09 -9.30 2.88
CA VAL A 138 11.07 -8.76 1.92
C VAL A 138 12.40 -8.45 2.60
N ALA A 139 12.38 -7.80 3.78
CA ALA A 139 13.59 -7.47 4.53
C ALA A 139 14.32 -8.71 5.07
N SER A 140 13.60 -9.80 5.36
CA SER A 140 14.18 -11.03 5.92
C SER A 140 14.61 -12.06 4.87
N ASN A 141 14.48 -11.77 3.57
CA ASN A 141 14.71 -12.70 2.46
C ASN A 141 13.94 -14.03 2.59
N LYS A 142 12.87 -14.06 3.40
CA LYS A 142 11.95 -15.20 3.49
C LYS A 142 10.92 -15.07 2.37
N GLY A 143 10.42 -16.20 1.87
CA GLY A 143 9.48 -16.27 0.75
C GLY A 143 8.55 -15.05 0.67
N THR A 144 8.71 -14.25 -0.38
CA THR A 144 8.26 -12.85 -0.41
C THR A 144 6.78 -12.69 -0.76
N SER A 145 5.99 -13.75 -0.64
CA SER A 145 4.60 -13.78 -1.09
C SER A 145 3.69 -14.61 -0.18
N ILE A 146 2.46 -14.14 -0.03
CA ILE A 146 1.37 -14.84 0.68
C ILE A 146 0.32 -15.34 -0.31
N LYS A 147 -0.43 -16.38 0.05
CA LYS A 147 -1.51 -16.88 -0.81
C LYS A 147 -2.80 -16.11 -0.55
N LEU A 148 -3.66 -16.00 -1.55
CA LEU A 148 -5.00 -15.41 -1.41
C LEU A 148 -5.82 -16.10 -0.31
N THR A 149 -5.66 -17.41 -0.13
CA THR A 149 -6.32 -18.18 0.94
C THR A 149 -5.94 -17.72 2.35
N ASP A 150 -4.73 -17.20 2.52
CA ASP A 150 -4.28 -16.68 3.82
C ASP A 150 -4.88 -15.30 4.08
N LEU A 151 -5.04 -14.49 3.02
CA LEU A 151 -5.73 -13.20 3.11
C LEU A 151 -7.22 -13.34 3.45
N VAL A 152 -7.89 -14.35 2.91
CA VAL A 152 -9.31 -14.68 3.20
C VAL A 152 -9.52 -14.82 4.70
N LYS A 153 -8.64 -15.58 5.38
CA LYS A 153 -8.69 -15.75 6.84
C LYS A 153 -8.43 -14.43 7.57
N ARG A 154 -7.48 -13.64 7.09
CA ARG A 154 -7.04 -12.40 7.73
C ARG A 154 -8.06 -11.27 7.64
N TYR A 155 -8.77 -11.17 6.52
CA TYR A 155 -9.83 -10.19 6.33
C TYR A 155 -11.20 -10.67 6.79
N ASP A 156 -11.30 -11.92 7.27
CA ASP A 156 -12.54 -12.58 7.66
C ASP A 156 -13.60 -12.53 6.54
N VAL A 157 -13.19 -12.96 5.34
CA VAL A 157 -14.03 -12.93 4.14
C VAL A 157 -14.27 -14.37 3.68
N SER A 158 -15.53 -14.77 3.51
CA SER A 158 -15.88 -16.11 3.00
C SER A 158 -15.67 -16.27 1.49
N ASN A 159 -15.86 -15.18 0.73
CA ASN A 159 -15.78 -15.18 -0.73
C ASN A 159 -14.39 -14.73 -1.25
N LYS A 160 -13.63 -15.69 -1.80
CA LYS A 160 -12.28 -15.44 -2.36
C LYS A 160 -12.30 -14.55 -3.61
N ALA A 161 -13.31 -14.70 -4.47
CA ALA A 161 -13.46 -13.89 -5.67
C ALA A 161 -13.73 -12.42 -5.31
N TYR A 162 -14.58 -12.19 -4.29
CA TYR A 162 -14.81 -10.84 -3.77
C TYR A 162 -13.50 -10.19 -3.28
N LEU A 163 -12.70 -10.91 -2.49
CA LEU A 163 -11.42 -10.39 -2.00
C LEU A 163 -10.43 -10.12 -3.14
N ARG A 164 -10.35 -11.02 -4.11
CA ARG A 164 -9.53 -10.87 -5.31
C ARG A 164 -9.91 -9.60 -6.06
N ASP A 165 -11.18 -9.46 -6.43
CA ASP A 165 -11.64 -8.45 -7.37
C ASP A 165 -11.78 -7.07 -6.74
N ARG A 166 -12.18 -7.02 -5.46
CA ARG A 166 -12.40 -5.74 -4.77
C ARG A 166 -11.16 -5.23 -4.05
N ARG A 167 -10.21 -6.08 -3.69
CA ARG A 167 -9.05 -5.70 -2.88
C ARG A 167 -7.73 -5.99 -3.59
N VAL A 168 -7.47 -7.22 -3.99
CA VAL A 168 -6.15 -7.60 -4.53
C VAL A 168 -5.87 -6.96 -5.88
N ILE A 169 -6.82 -7.00 -6.82
CA ILE A 169 -6.64 -6.39 -8.14
C ILE A 169 -6.43 -4.87 -8.02
N PRO A 170 -7.27 -4.10 -7.31
CA PRO A 170 -7.03 -2.66 -7.16
C PRO A 170 -5.70 -2.32 -6.51
N MET A 171 -5.26 -3.07 -5.49
CA MET A 171 -3.95 -2.86 -4.87
C MET A 171 -2.79 -3.18 -5.82
N SER A 172 -2.98 -4.15 -6.71
CA SER A 172 -2.02 -4.41 -7.79
C SER A 172 -2.01 -3.28 -8.82
N GLN A 173 -3.16 -2.71 -9.17
CA GLN A 173 -3.27 -1.57 -10.10
C GLN A 173 -2.66 -0.29 -9.51
N LEU A 174 -2.79 -0.10 -8.19
CA LEU A 174 -2.09 0.97 -7.48
C LEU A 174 -0.57 0.75 -7.39
N GLY A 175 -0.07 -0.44 -7.75
CA GLY A 175 1.35 -0.76 -7.59
C GLY A 175 1.79 -1.02 -6.15
N MET A 176 0.82 -1.13 -5.23
CA MET A 176 1.05 -1.42 -3.82
C MET A 176 1.37 -2.90 -3.61
N TRP A 177 0.71 -3.78 -4.38
CA TRP A 177 0.98 -5.21 -4.43
C TRP A 177 1.42 -5.67 -5.81
N LYS A 178 2.13 -6.79 -5.85
CA LYS A 178 2.30 -7.62 -7.05
C LYS A 178 1.45 -8.85 -6.87
N CYS A 179 0.68 -9.19 -7.90
CA CYS A 179 -0.14 -10.39 -7.90
C CYS A 179 0.32 -11.31 -9.02
N ARG A 180 0.55 -12.58 -8.71
CA ARG A 180 0.89 -13.63 -9.68
C ARG A 180 -0.09 -14.78 -9.55
N ALA A 181 -0.77 -15.09 -10.66
CA ALA A 181 -1.54 -16.32 -10.77
C ALA A 181 -0.60 -17.54 -10.85
N THR A 182 -0.93 -18.59 -10.10
CA THR A 182 -0.25 -19.89 -10.06
C THR A 182 -1.31 -20.99 -10.07
N GLU A 183 -0.89 -22.25 -10.29
CA GLU A 183 -1.78 -23.42 -10.23
C GLU A 183 -2.48 -23.55 -8.86
N ALA A 184 -1.86 -23.02 -7.79
CA ALA A 184 -2.41 -23.03 -6.44
C ALA A 184 -3.27 -21.78 -6.12
N GLY A 185 -3.57 -20.94 -7.11
CA GLY A 185 -4.37 -19.72 -6.97
C GLY A 185 -3.57 -18.44 -7.18
N TYR A 186 -3.68 -17.48 -6.27
CA TYR A 186 -3.00 -16.19 -6.39
C TYR A 186 -1.94 -16.01 -5.29
N GLN A 187 -0.74 -15.58 -5.70
CA GLN A 187 0.34 -15.16 -4.83
C GLN A 187 0.43 -13.64 -4.82
N ILE A 188 0.40 -13.05 -3.63
CA ILE A 188 0.49 -11.61 -3.39
C ILE A 188 1.84 -11.30 -2.75
N SER A 189 2.58 -10.36 -3.32
CA SER A 189 3.84 -9.84 -2.79
C SER A 189 3.85 -8.30 -2.80
N ILE A 190 4.91 -7.68 -2.27
CA ILE A 190 5.00 -6.22 -2.28
C ILE A 190 5.16 -5.68 -3.69
N GLY A 191 4.39 -4.63 -3.98
CA GLY A 191 4.48 -3.86 -5.21
C GLY A 191 5.62 -2.85 -5.20
N ILE A 192 5.97 -2.37 -6.39
CA ILE A 192 7.10 -1.47 -6.57
C ILE A 192 6.84 -0.09 -5.95
N LEU A 193 5.59 0.37 -5.94
CA LEU A 193 5.23 1.64 -5.30
C LEU A 193 5.49 1.54 -3.80
N ALA A 194 4.96 0.51 -3.16
CA ALA A 194 5.14 0.30 -1.72
C ALA A 194 6.62 0.07 -1.35
N GLU A 195 7.38 -0.70 -2.13
CA GLU A 195 8.82 -0.90 -1.91
C GLU A 195 9.60 0.42 -1.95
N GLU A 196 9.39 1.23 -2.99
CA GLU A 196 10.09 2.52 -3.15
C GLU A 196 9.61 3.56 -2.14
N PHE A 197 8.32 3.57 -1.78
CA PHE A 197 7.80 4.40 -0.69
C PHE A 197 8.48 4.07 0.63
N HIS A 198 8.54 2.79 1.00
CA HIS A 198 9.15 2.38 2.26
C HIS A 198 10.63 2.74 2.30
N ARG A 199 11.36 2.41 1.23
CA ARG A 199 12.80 2.67 1.13
C ARG A 199 13.11 4.17 1.14
N ASN A 200 12.38 4.96 0.36
CA ASN A 200 12.79 6.33 0.05
C ASN A 200 12.07 7.42 0.82
N ALA A 201 10.92 7.13 1.43
CA ALA A 201 10.13 8.13 2.16
C ALA A 201 9.83 7.69 3.60
N PHE A 202 9.20 6.53 3.79
CA PHE A 202 8.72 6.09 5.10
C PHE A 202 9.86 5.88 6.10
N HIS A 203 10.82 5.01 5.78
CA HIS A 203 11.89 4.67 6.72
C HIS A 203 12.78 5.87 7.07
N PRO A 204 13.20 6.72 6.11
CA PRO A 204 13.95 7.94 6.44
C PRO A 204 13.22 8.87 7.41
N ILE A 205 11.92 9.13 7.20
CA ILE A 205 11.13 9.98 8.11
C ILE A 205 10.96 9.29 9.47
N LYS A 206 10.67 7.99 9.48
CA LYS A 206 10.47 7.24 10.72
C LYS A 206 11.74 7.15 11.58
N ALA A 207 12.90 7.06 10.95
CA ALA A 207 14.20 7.04 11.64
C ALA A 207 14.54 8.39 12.29
N ALA A 208 14.00 9.49 11.75
CA ALA A 208 14.17 10.84 12.29
C ALA A 208 13.17 11.19 13.42
N PHE A 209 12.19 10.32 13.69
CA PHE A 209 11.15 10.55 14.70
C PHE A 209 11.57 10.02 16.08
N ASP A 210 11.49 10.90 17.07
CA ASP A 210 11.63 10.58 18.49
C ASP A 210 10.24 10.53 19.15
N PRO A 211 9.77 9.33 19.55
CA PRO A 211 8.45 9.17 20.18
C PRO A 211 8.33 9.85 21.55
N SER A 212 9.43 10.03 22.28
CA SER A 212 9.42 10.63 23.63
C SER A 212 9.14 12.13 23.56
N SER A 213 9.80 12.84 22.64
CA SER A 213 9.52 14.25 22.36
C SER A 213 8.35 14.47 21.40
N GLY A 214 7.88 13.41 20.73
CA GLY A 214 6.80 13.50 19.74
C GLY A 214 7.16 14.33 18.51
N THR A 215 8.45 14.49 18.23
CA THR A 215 8.97 15.29 17.12
C THR A 215 9.79 14.46 16.17
N PHE A 216 9.94 14.92 14.94
CA PHE A 216 10.99 14.43 14.06
C PHE A 216 11.85 15.61 13.61
N ASP A 217 13.15 15.36 13.45
CA ASP A 217 14.11 16.36 12.97
C ASP A 217 14.26 16.23 11.43
N PRO A 218 13.78 17.20 10.63
CA PRO A 218 13.92 17.16 9.18
C PRO A 218 15.37 17.10 8.69
N ASP A 219 16.33 17.66 9.44
CA ASP A 219 17.74 17.70 9.05
C ASP A 219 18.44 16.35 9.30
N SER A 220 17.92 15.56 10.25
CA SER A 220 18.37 14.18 10.49
C SER A 220 17.89 13.17 9.42
N VAL A 221 16.97 13.57 8.53
CA VAL A 221 16.41 12.69 7.49
C VAL A 221 17.43 12.44 6.38
N VAL A 222 18.06 11.27 6.41
CA VAL A 222 19.04 10.84 5.41
C VAL A 222 18.35 10.42 4.13
N SER A 223 18.72 11.04 3.00
CA SER A 223 18.26 10.59 1.69
C SER A 223 18.90 9.24 1.34
N PRO A 224 18.12 8.25 0.89
CA PRO A 224 18.68 6.98 0.44
C PRO A 224 19.64 7.20 -0.73
N LYS A 225 20.77 6.48 -0.70
CA LYS A 225 21.76 6.45 -1.80
C LYS A 225 21.18 5.80 -3.06
#